data_AF-A0ABD0MPP2-F1
#
_entry.id   AF-A0ABD0MPP2-F1
#
_cell.length_a   1.000
_cell.length_b   1.000
_cell.length_c   1.000
_cell.angle_alpha   90.00
_cell.angle_beta   90.00
_cell.angle_gamma   90.00
#
_symmetry.space_group_name_H-M   'P 1'
#
loop_
_entity.id
_entity.type
_entity.pdbx_description
1 polymer ?
#
loop_
_entity_poly.entity_id
_entity_poly.type
_entity_poly.pdbx_seq_one_letter_code
_entity_poly.pdbx_strand_id
1 'polypeptide(L)'
;MDSTVATVETFKFLGSVIPQKWVTHINSIVKKAQQRLYFLRQLRKFNLPQELLKQFYSVIIESVLCTAITVWFCSATKSDIRRLQGIVRTAERITGAPLPTLQELYSSRVRKRAQKITLDPSHPSHHLFELLPSGRRHRAPNTRTTRHKNSFFPQAILLMNS
;
A
#
# COMPACT_ATOMS: atom_id res chain seq x y z
N MET A 1 -0.12 32.13 21.08
CA MET A 1 -0.06 32.70 19.72
C MET A 1 -0.33 31.55 18.75
N ASP A 2 -1.58 31.39 18.32
CA ASP A 2 -1.94 30.41 17.30
C ASP A 2 -1.56 30.98 15.93
N SER A 3 -0.33 30.72 15.50
CA SER A 3 0.08 30.99 14.12
C SER A 3 -0.72 30.09 13.20
N THR A 4 -1.53 30.68 12.32
CA THR A 4 -2.27 29.97 11.27
C THR A 4 -1.27 29.24 10.37
N VAL A 5 -1.27 27.91 10.46
CA VAL A 5 -0.40 27.07 9.64
C VAL A 5 -0.83 27.22 8.18
N ALA A 6 0.08 27.69 7.31
CA ALA A 6 -0.19 27.84 5.89
C ALA A 6 -0.56 26.48 5.28
N THR A 7 -1.75 26.40 4.68
CA THR A 7 -2.23 25.22 3.98
C THR A 7 -1.52 25.10 2.63
N VAL A 8 -0.72 24.05 2.45
CA VAL A 8 -0.03 23.75 1.19
C VAL A 8 -0.77 22.63 0.46
N GLU A 9 -1.02 22.76 -0.84
CA GLU A 9 -1.79 21.77 -1.62
C GLU A 9 -1.09 20.40 -1.71
N THR A 10 0.25 20.40 -1.76
CA THR A 10 1.07 19.20 -1.79
C THR A 10 2.36 19.38 -0.98
N PHE A 11 2.74 18.36 -0.21
CA PHE A 11 4.00 18.34 0.54
C PHE A 11 4.79 17.08 0.21
N LYS A 12 6.09 17.19 -0.05
CA LYS A 12 6.96 16.03 -0.32
C LYS A 12 7.63 15.58 0.97
N PHE A 13 7.39 14.33 1.36
CA PHE A 13 7.97 13.74 2.57
C PHE A 13 8.46 12.32 2.30
N LEU A 14 9.74 12.05 2.59
CA LEU A 14 10.37 10.73 2.45
C LEU A 14 10.11 10.04 1.08
N GLY A 15 10.14 10.82 -0.01
CA GLY A 15 9.91 10.33 -1.37
C GLY A 15 8.44 10.11 -1.75
N SER A 16 7.51 10.31 -0.82
CA SER A 16 6.07 10.34 -1.05
C SER A 16 5.56 11.78 -1.17
N VAL A 17 4.59 12.00 -2.04
CA VAL A 17 3.83 13.26 -2.06
C VAL A 17 2.64 13.04 -1.14
N ILE A 18 2.46 13.92 -0.15
CA ILE A 18 1.31 14.02 0.73
C ILE A 18 0.44 15.15 0.17
N PRO A 19 -0.44 14.85 -0.78
CA PRO A 19 -1.41 15.81 -1.29
C PRO A 19 -2.66 15.87 -0.41
N GLN A 20 -3.48 16.89 -0.60
CA GLN A 20 -4.87 16.86 -0.12
C GLN A 20 -5.66 15.68 -0.74
N LYS A 21 -5.29 15.23 -1.95
CA LYS A 21 -5.89 14.09 -2.68
C LYS A 21 -4.82 13.20 -3.29
N TRP A 22 -4.82 11.90 -2.98
CA TRP A 22 -3.77 10.91 -3.36
C TRP A 22 -3.51 10.71 -4.86
N VAL A 23 -4.28 11.34 -5.73
CA VAL A 23 -4.21 11.22 -7.20
C VAL A 23 -2.81 11.52 -7.73
N THR A 24 -2.14 12.59 -7.25
CA THR A 24 -0.79 12.95 -7.71
C THR A 24 0.25 11.90 -7.35
N HIS A 25 0.16 11.33 -6.15
CA HIS A 25 1.02 10.24 -5.70
C HIS A 25 0.80 8.98 -6.54
N ILE A 26 -0.46 8.59 -6.77
CA ILE A 26 -0.80 7.41 -7.58
C ILE A 26 -0.34 7.59 -9.03
N ASN A 27 -0.47 8.78 -9.61
CA ASN A 27 0.05 9.08 -10.94
C ASN A 27 1.57 8.85 -11.01
N SER A 28 2.31 9.26 -9.97
CA SER A 28 3.75 9.02 -9.87
C SER A 28 4.08 7.52 -9.81
N ILE A 29 3.35 6.75 -8.99
CA ILE A 29 3.50 5.29 -8.89
C ILE A 29 3.25 4.64 -10.25
N VAL A 30 2.14 5.00 -10.92
CA VAL A 30 1.78 4.45 -12.23
C VAL A 30 2.88 4.71 -13.25
N LYS A 31 3.39 5.95 -13.34
CA LYS A 31 4.46 6.31 -14.27
C LYS A 31 5.73 5.48 -14.02
N LYS A 32 6.16 5.36 -12.75
CA LYS A 32 7.33 4.56 -12.38
C LYS A 32 7.12 3.07 -12.71
N ALA A 33 5.98 2.52 -12.34
CA ALA A 33 5.67 1.10 -12.57
C ALA A 33 5.58 0.76 -14.07
N GLN A 34 5.04 1.67 -14.90
CA GLN A 34 5.03 1.51 -16.36
C GLN A 34 6.45 1.49 -16.96
N GLN A 35 7.35 2.35 -16.47
CA GLN A 35 8.76 2.31 -16.86
C GLN A 35 9.41 0.97 -16.47
N ARG A 36 9.10 0.43 -15.29
CA ARG A 36 9.62 -0.88 -14.87
C ARG A 36 9.03 -2.05 -15.67
N LEU A 37 7.76 -1.97 -16.05
CA LEU A 37 7.13 -2.94 -16.95
C LEU A 37 7.82 -3.01 -18.32
N TYR A 38 8.35 -1.90 -18.83
CA TYR A 38 9.14 -1.93 -20.07
C TYR A 38 10.34 -2.88 -19.94
N PHE A 39 11.10 -2.79 -18.85
CA PHE A 39 12.22 -3.70 -18.61
C PHE A 39 11.79 -5.15 -18.45
N LEU A 40 10.67 -5.41 -17.75
CA LEU A 40 10.12 -6.78 -17.66
C LEU A 40 9.78 -7.35 -19.05
N ARG A 41 9.24 -6.53 -19.97
CA ARG A 41 9.00 -6.95 -21.37
C ARG A 41 10.30 -7.27 -22.10
N GLN A 42 11.35 -6.48 -21.90
CA GLN A 42 12.65 -6.77 -22.53
C GLN A 42 13.23 -8.08 -22.00
N LEU A 43 13.19 -8.31 -20.69
CA LEU A 43 13.65 -9.56 -20.09
C LEU A 43 12.89 -10.78 -20.64
N ARG A 44 11.58 -10.65 -20.86
CA ARG A 44 10.81 -11.74 -21.49
C ARG A 44 11.28 -12.07 -22.90
N LYS A 45 11.71 -11.07 -23.70
CA LYS A 45 12.24 -11.29 -25.06
C LYS A 45 13.56 -12.07 -25.08
N PHE A 46 14.36 -11.96 -24.01
CA PHE A 46 15.57 -12.75 -23.82
C PHE A 46 15.29 -14.18 -23.32
N ASN A 47 14.03 -14.61 -23.33
CA ASN A 47 13.60 -15.96 -22.91
C ASN A 47 14.04 -16.33 -21.48
N LEU A 48 14.09 -15.35 -20.57
CA LEU A 48 14.40 -15.63 -19.18
C LEU A 48 13.38 -16.63 -18.58
N PRO A 49 13.84 -17.54 -17.70
CA PRO A 49 12.98 -18.40 -16.92
C PRO A 49 11.88 -17.62 -16.20
N GLN A 50 10.68 -18.21 -16.14
CA GLN A 50 9.51 -17.61 -15.48
C GLN A 50 9.79 -17.19 -14.03
N GLU A 51 10.55 -18.00 -13.29
CA GLU A 51 10.89 -17.68 -11.89
C GLU A 51 11.74 -16.41 -11.76
N LEU A 52 12.67 -16.17 -12.69
CA LEU A 52 13.45 -14.93 -12.68
C LEU A 52 12.57 -13.71 -13.02
N LEU A 53 11.59 -13.87 -13.91
CA LEU A 53 10.63 -12.81 -14.23
C LEU A 53 9.73 -12.48 -13.03
N LYS A 54 9.28 -13.50 -12.28
CA LYS A 54 8.53 -13.32 -11.02
C LYS A 54 9.37 -12.60 -9.98
N GLN A 55 10.63 -13.00 -9.80
CA GLN A 55 11.55 -12.32 -8.88
C GLN A 55 11.77 -10.86 -9.28
N PHE A 56 11.99 -10.59 -10.57
CA PHE A 56 12.13 -9.23 -11.08
C PHE A 56 10.88 -8.38 -10.77
N TYR A 57 9.68 -8.93 -10.99
CA TYR A 57 8.43 -8.26 -10.62
C TYR A 57 8.40 -7.92 -9.13
N SER A 58 8.64 -8.89 -8.24
CA SER A 58 8.57 -8.68 -6.79
C SER A 58 9.61 -7.69 -6.28
N VAL A 59 10.82 -7.66 -6.85
CA VAL A 59 11.88 -6.74 -6.39
C VAL A 59 11.70 -5.34 -6.97
N ILE A 60 11.28 -5.20 -8.22
CA ILE A 60 11.36 -3.92 -8.95
C ILE A 60 9.99 -3.25 -9.15
N ILE A 61 8.94 -4.02 -9.46
CA ILE A 61 7.61 -3.47 -9.78
C ILE A 61 6.76 -3.44 -8.52
N GLU A 62 6.70 -4.56 -7.79
CA GLU A 62 5.94 -4.66 -6.55
C GLU A 62 6.46 -3.67 -5.49
N SER A 63 7.78 -3.43 -5.42
CA SER A 63 8.35 -2.43 -4.51
C SER A 63 7.86 -1.00 -4.79
N VAL A 64 7.72 -0.64 -6.08
CA VAL A 64 7.13 0.63 -6.49
C VAL A 64 5.65 0.69 -6.12
N LEU A 65 4.89 -0.37 -6.39
CA LEU A 65 3.47 -0.46 -6.03
C LEU A 65 3.25 -0.42 -4.51
N CYS A 66 4.16 -1.00 -3.72
CA CYS A 66 4.07 -1.07 -2.27
C CYS A 66 4.57 0.20 -1.56
N THR A 67 5.09 1.18 -2.29
CA THR A 67 5.60 2.43 -1.70
C THR A 67 4.47 3.14 -0.97
N ALA A 68 4.56 3.21 0.37
CA ALA A 68 3.54 3.79 1.25
C ALA A 68 2.11 3.23 1.06
N ILE A 69 1.95 2.01 0.52
CA ILE A 69 0.63 1.43 0.16
C ILE A 69 -0.35 1.37 1.35
N THR A 70 0.18 1.18 2.56
CA THR A 70 -0.61 1.15 3.80
C THR A 70 -1.25 2.49 4.15
N VAL A 71 -0.80 3.58 3.53
CA VAL A 71 -1.25 4.96 3.80
C VAL A 71 -2.29 5.40 2.78
N TRP A 72 -2.06 5.14 1.48
CA TRP A 72 -2.90 5.70 0.41
C TRP A 72 -3.94 4.75 -0.14
N PHE A 73 -3.80 3.43 0.00
CA PHE A 73 -4.65 2.44 -0.70
C PHE A 73 -6.14 2.62 -0.39
N CYS A 74 -6.53 2.66 0.88
CA CYS A 74 -7.93 2.84 1.27
C CYS A 74 -8.48 4.24 0.98
N SER A 75 -7.61 5.20 0.67
CA SER A 75 -7.99 6.55 0.29
C SER A 75 -7.99 6.77 -1.24
N ALA A 76 -7.61 5.75 -2.01
CA ALA A 76 -7.61 5.81 -3.47
C ALA A 76 -9.02 5.60 -4.05
N THR A 77 -9.28 6.18 -5.23
CA THR A 77 -10.55 5.95 -5.92
C THR A 77 -10.62 4.55 -6.53
N LYS A 78 -11.82 4.04 -6.81
CA LYS A 78 -11.99 2.76 -7.52
C LYS A 78 -11.31 2.76 -8.90
N SER A 79 -11.28 3.91 -9.59
CA SER A 79 -10.55 4.04 -10.87
C SER A 79 -9.05 3.94 -10.68
N ASP A 80 -8.49 4.53 -9.63
CA ASP A 80 -7.07 4.45 -9.32
C ASP A 80 -6.64 3.01 -9.01
N ILE A 81 -7.42 2.32 -8.17
CA ILE A 81 -7.17 0.91 -7.82
C ILE A 81 -7.22 0.05 -9.09
N ARG A 82 -8.21 0.25 -9.97
CA ARG A 82 -8.29 -0.47 -11.25
C ARG A 82 -7.09 -0.21 -12.15
N ARG A 83 -6.62 1.04 -12.26
CA ARG A 83 -5.42 1.41 -13.02
C ARG A 83 -4.18 0.69 -12.51
N LEU A 84 -3.97 0.69 -11.20
CA LEU A 84 -2.84 0.01 -10.56
C LEU A 84 -2.93 -1.51 -10.69
N GLN A 85 -4.13 -2.10 -10.55
CA GLN A 85 -4.34 -3.52 -10.82
C GLN A 85 -4.04 -3.89 -12.28
N GLY A 86 -4.27 -2.97 -13.22
CA GLY A 86 -3.92 -3.15 -14.64
C GLY A 86 -2.41 -3.35 -14.87
N ILE A 87 -1.56 -2.73 -14.05
CA ILE A 87 -0.10 -2.95 -14.06
C ILE A 87 0.21 -4.38 -13.62
N VAL A 88 -0.39 -4.85 -12.53
CA VAL A 88 -0.24 -6.23 -12.04
C VAL A 88 -0.66 -7.23 -13.11
N ARG A 89 -1.86 -7.07 -13.69
CA ARG A 89 -2.36 -7.92 -14.78
C ARG A 89 -1.47 -7.93 -16.01
N THR A 90 -0.84 -6.80 -16.32
CA THR A 90 0.12 -6.72 -17.41
C THR A 90 1.39 -7.51 -17.09
N ALA A 91 1.90 -7.39 -15.86
CA ALA A 91 3.04 -8.19 -15.40
C ALA A 91 2.72 -9.69 -15.37
N GLU A 92 1.53 -10.08 -14.93
CA GLU A 92 1.05 -11.48 -14.94
C GLU A 92 1.11 -12.06 -16.35
N ARG A 93 0.57 -11.33 -17.34
CA ARG A 93 0.60 -11.77 -18.75
C ARG A 93 2.02 -11.91 -19.30
N ILE A 94 2.94 -10.99 -18.95
CA ILE A 94 4.32 -11.04 -19.43
C ILE A 94 5.08 -12.22 -18.78
N THR A 95 4.84 -12.43 -17.49
CA THR A 95 5.50 -13.46 -16.68
C THR A 95 4.92 -14.85 -16.94
N GLY A 96 3.65 -14.94 -17.33
CA GLY A 96 2.92 -16.18 -17.56
C GLY A 96 2.52 -16.90 -16.27
N ALA A 97 2.52 -16.21 -15.12
CA ALA A 97 2.23 -16.77 -13.81
C ALA A 97 1.28 -15.84 -13.04
N PRO A 98 0.46 -16.38 -12.11
CA PRO A 98 -0.35 -15.56 -11.21
C PRO A 98 0.57 -14.73 -10.30
N LEU A 99 0.21 -13.47 -10.09
CA LEU A 99 0.90 -12.55 -9.18
C LEU A 99 -0.08 -12.05 -8.13
N PRO A 100 0.39 -11.65 -6.94
CA PRO A 100 -0.50 -11.10 -5.92
C PRO A 100 -1.23 -9.87 -6.44
N THR A 101 -2.54 -9.84 -6.25
CA THR A 101 -3.38 -8.68 -6.55
C THR A 101 -2.95 -7.48 -5.69
N LEU A 102 -3.30 -6.28 -6.14
CA LEU A 102 -3.00 -5.06 -5.40
C LEU A 102 -3.63 -5.07 -4.00
N GLN A 103 -4.80 -5.70 -3.84
CA GLN A 103 -5.46 -5.87 -2.55
C GLN A 103 -4.71 -6.85 -1.64
N GLU A 104 -4.18 -7.95 -2.17
CA GLU A 104 -3.34 -8.89 -1.40
C GLU A 104 -2.03 -8.24 -0.97
N LEU A 105 -1.39 -7.48 -1.87
CA LEU A 105 -0.20 -6.69 -1.54
C LEU A 105 -0.50 -5.70 -0.40
N TYR A 106 -1.58 -4.93 -0.51
CA TYR A 106 -2.01 -4.03 0.55
C TYR A 106 -2.24 -4.77 1.88
N SER A 107 -3.04 -5.84 1.85
CA SER A 107 -3.43 -6.59 3.06
C SER A 107 -2.21 -7.23 3.74
N SER A 108 -1.30 -7.80 2.96
CA SER A 108 -0.02 -8.37 3.42
C SER A 108 0.85 -7.31 4.11
N ARG A 109 1.01 -6.13 3.49
CA ARG A 109 1.82 -5.04 4.06
C ARG A 109 1.19 -4.47 5.33
N VAL A 110 -0.13 -4.32 5.37
CA VAL A 110 -0.83 -3.85 6.58
C VAL A 110 -0.69 -4.85 7.71
N ARG A 111 -0.98 -6.13 7.49
CA ARG A 111 -0.83 -7.17 8.53
C ARG A 111 0.59 -7.24 9.07
N LYS A 112 1.60 -7.28 8.19
CA LYS A 112 3.01 -7.29 8.61
C LYS A 112 3.37 -6.08 9.47
N ARG A 113 2.88 -4.88 9.12
CA ARG A 113 3.12 -3.66 9.90
C ARG A 113 2.38 -3.68 11.23
N ALA A 114 1.10 -4.08 11.23
CA ALA A 114 0.28 -4.19 12.42
C ALA A 114 0.89 -5.19 13.42
N GLN A 115 1.25 -6.39 12.96
CA GLN A 115 1.91 -7.41 13.77
C GLN A 115 3.19 -6.89 14.43
N LYS A 116 4.04 -6.14 13.71
CA LYS A 116 5.23 -5.53 14.30
C LYS A 116 4.90 -4.55 15.42
N ILE A 117 3.82 -3.78 15.30
CA ILE A 117 3.39 -2.83 16.34
C ILE A 117 2.79 -3.58 17.54
N THR A 118 1.95 -4.59 17.28
CA THR A 118 1.33 -5.41 18.32
C THR A 118 2.36 -6.22 19.10
N LEU A 119 3.42 -6.71 18.45
CA LEU A 119 4.46 -7.51 19.09
C LEU A 119 5.53 -6.68 19.82
N ASP A 120 5.52 -5.35 19.67
CA ASP A 120 6.48 -4.44 20.29
C ASP A 120 5.77 -3.55 21.32
N PRO A 121 5.82 -3.89 22.62
CA PRO A 121 5.24 -3.08 23.68
C PRO A 121 5.84 -1.67 23.81
N SER A 122 7.06 -1.45 23.30
CA SER A 122 7.73 -0.14 23.32
C SER A 122 7.28 0.78 22.18
N HIS A 123 6.56 0.24 21.20
CA HIS A 123 6.11 1.03 20.06
C HIS A 123 5.09 2.10 20.51
N PRO A 124 5.24 3.38 20.13
CA PRO A 124 4.35 4.46 20.59
C PRO A 124 2.87 4.21 20.33
N SER A 125 2.56 3.50 19.24
CA SER A 125 1.19 3.13 18.85
C SER A 125 0.73 1.75 19.30
N HIS A 126 1.47 1.05 20.17
CA HIS A 126 1.11 -0.28 20.67
C HIS A 126 -0.27 -0.28 21.33
N HIS A 127 -0.57 0.75 22.13
CA HIS A 127 -1.85 0.95 22.81
C HIS A 127 -3.06 1.05 21.85
N LEU A 128 -2.85 1.32 20.56
CA LEU A 128 -3.94 1.32 19.58
C LEU A 128 -4.41 -0.10 19.20
N PHE A 129 -3.65 -1.13 19.52
CA PHE A 129 -3.94 -2.54 19.21
C PHE A 129 -4.36 -3.34 20.44
N GLU A 130 -5.10 -2.74 21.37
CA GLU A 130 -5.64 -3.43 22.55
C GLU A 130 -6.64 -4.53 22.17
N LEU A 131 -6.49 -5.71 22.78
CA LEU A 131 -7.46 -6.79 22.67
C LEU A 131 -8.68 -6.55 23.57
N LEU A 132 -9.84 -7.02 23.13
CA LEU A 132 -11.03 -7.13 23.97
C LEU A 132 -10.84 -8.21 25.04
N PRO A 133 -11.63 -8.22 26.13
CA PRO A 133 -11.50 -9.22 27.21
C PRO A 133 -11.55 -10.68 26.74
N SER A 134 -12.17 -10.96 25.58
CA SER A 134 -12.19 -12.28 24.98
C SER A 134 -10.83 -12.74 24.41
N GLY A 135 -9.85 -11.83 24.27
CA GLY A 135 -8.53 -12.10 23.70
C GLY A 135 -8.51 -12.34 22.18
N ARG A 136 -9.66 -12.31 21.50
CA ARG A 136 -9.79 -12.70 20.09
C ARG A 136 -9.74 -11.56 19.08
N ARG A 137 -10.17 -10.37 19.48
CA ARG A 137 -10.33 -9.22 18.57
C ARG A 137 -9.74 -7.98 19.20
N HIS A 138 -9.14 -7.13 18.38
CA HIS A 138 -8.71 -5.80 18.76
C HIS A 138 -9.89 -4.84 18.86
N ARG A 139 -9.80 -3.88 19.78
CA ARG A 139 -10.77 -2.80 19.97
C ARG A 139 -10.75 -1.88 18.75
N ALA A 140 -11.89 -1.77 18.07
CA ALA A 140 -12.01 -0.88 16.92
C ALA A 140 -12.07 0.60 17.38
N PRO A 141 -11.29 1.51 16.76
CA PRO A 141 -11.36 2.93 17.08
C PRO A 141 -12.65 3.55 16.53
N ASN A 142 -13.20 4.53 17.24
CA ASN A 142 -14.34 5.29 16.74
C ASN A 142 -13.89 6.25 15.64
N THR A 143 -14.40 6.07 14.42
CA THR A 143 -14.05 6.89 13.26
C THR A 143 -15.20 7.81 12.86
N ARG A 144 -15.05 9.12 13.11
CA ARG A 144 -16.06 10.13 12.75
C ARG A 144 -16.06 10.56 11.28
N THR A 145 -14.93 10.37 10.59
CA THR A 145 -14.76 10.79 9.19
C THR A 145 -14.28 9.64 8.33
N THR A 146 -14.66 9.65 7.05
CA THR A 146 -14.17 8.69 6.05
C THR A 146 -12.65 8.73 5.95
N ARG A 147 -12.04 9.93 6.05
CA ARG A 147 -10.58 10.09 6.05
C ARG A 147 -9.93 9.33 7.19
N HIS A 148 -10.44 9.45 8.42
CA HIS A 148 -9.88 8.70 9.54
C HIS A 148 -10.15 7.20 9.39
N LYS A 149 -11.37 6.80 8.99
CA LYS A 149 -11.72 5.40 8.72
C LYS A 149 -10.79 4.73 7.71
N ASN A 150 -10.33 5.47 6.70
CA ASN A 150 -9.47 4.97 5.63
C ASN A 150 -7.96 5.12 5.95
N SER A 151 -7.62 5.60 7.15
CA SER A 151 -6.22 5.67 7.60
C SER A 151 -5.72 4.29 8.08
N PHE A 152 -4.41 4.19 8.31
CA PHE A 152 -3.75 2.93 8.62
C PHE A 152 -4.35 2.19 9.83
N PHE A 153 -4.47 2.82 11.00
CA PHE A 153 -4.85 2.09 12.23
C PHE A 153 -6.25 1.49 12.19
N PRO A 154 -7.32 2.23 11.83
CA PRO A 154 -8.66 1.63 11.74
C PRO A 154 -8.73 0.49 10.72
N GLN A 155 -8.05 0.63 9.57
CA GLN A 155 -8.01 -0.42 8.55
C GLN A 155 -7.17 -1.63 8.99
N ALA A 156 -6.07 -1.40 9.69
CA ALA A 156 -5.24 -2.48 10.24
C ALA A 156 -6.01 -3.31 11.25
N ILE A 157 -6.70 -2.66 12.18
CA ILE A 157 -7.54 -3.34 13.18
C ILE A 157 -8.67 -4.11 12.51
N LEU A 158 -9.34 -3.51 11.51
CA LEU A 158 -10.37 -4.19 10.73
C LEU A 158 -9.83 -5.48 10.06
N LEU A 159 -8.66 -5.41 9.42
CA LEU A 159 -8.01 -6.54 8.75
C LEU A 159 -7.43 -7.60 9.69
N MET A 160 -7.15 -7.23 10.94
CA MET A 160 -6.68 -8.15 11.98
C MET A 160 -7.85 -8.84 12.70
N ASN A 161 -9.05 -8.25 12.64
CA ASN A 161 -10.27 -8.79 13.24
C ASN A 161 -11.10 -9.67 12.27
N SER A 162 -10.78 -9.63 10.97
CA SER A 162 -11.36 -10.46 9.92
C SER A 162 -10.70 -11.82 9.85
#